data_AF-R7QMY5-F1
#
_entry.id   AF-R7QMY5-F1
#
_cell.length_a   1.000
_cell.length_b   1.000
_cell.length_c   1.000
_cell.angle_alpha   90.00
_cell.angle_beta   90.00
_cell.angle_gamma   90.00
#
_symmetry.space_group_name_H-M   'P 1'
#
loop_
_entity.id
_entity.type
_entity.pdbx_description
1 polymer ?
#
loop_
_entity_poly.entity_id
_entity_poly.type
_entity_poly.pdbx_seq_one_letter_code
_entity_poly.pdbx_strand_id
1 'polypeptide(L)'
;MAFPSHNSDSAFPQPQSPNTFNSPTSPASSTFADESDLLVQDEHVGELHLVPCELDVYLDLPNKAEDRYELVEGILFHRPNMTDAQHTIMKGFIMAKFLTAELTGNNRVNIYTAPKVKVCSGKSQSPSVRIPDVVVGPYASAQSAGNASPRSQKIIFHEDNIPRMVIEITTPNNRLTDMDAKSKEYCRTGIETYVMLDRETDRVIVRKLIRNTRSRLDYDSEVVYTGDTLVDCFLFRERNLTAEKIFRPQQTAPEAAQSPIRRERRAREAAQAIAASERLAAEAAEAAEAAEAAEVATASERRAAEAAEAAEVAAASERRAAEAAEAAAASEQRAEEAERRAIAAEAAEAAAASERRAEEAEQRAMEEAQATAASERRAKEVERRAKEAAQAKAEAAQAKAEAAQAKAEAAQAEAEAAQARAEAAQAKAKAAQARVDELERQLEEFKGGSTAKGGTHTNSVGKHR
;
A
#
# COMPACT_ATOMS: atom_id res chain seq x y z
N MET A 1 28.73 29.70 49.04
CA MET A 1 28.51 29.83 47.57
C MET A 1 29.81 29.39 46.91
N ALA A 2 29.85 28.15 46.44
CA ALA A 2 31.09 27.45 46.12
C ALA A 2 31.11 27.04 44.64
N PHE A 3 32.14 27.53 43.95
CA PHE A 3 32.93 26.85 42.92
C PHE A 3 34.25 26.38 43.60
N PRO A 4 35.15 25.55 43.01
CA PRO A 4 35.22 25.10 41.61
C PRO A 4 35.60 23.61 41.37
N SER A 5 35.46 23.22 40.09
CA SER A 5 36.28 22.29 39.27
C SER A 5 37.12 21.16 39.89
N HIS A 6 36.99 19.95 39.34
CA HIS A 6 38.06 19.28 38.57
C HIS A 6 37.55 18.08 37.76
N ASN A 7 38.08 17.96 36.54
CA ASN A 7 38.02 16.81 35.64
C ASN A 7 38.57 15.53 36.27
N SER A 8 37.99 14.39 35.91
CA SER A 8 38.77 13.19 35.56
C SER A 8 37.91 12.21 34.75
N ASP A 9 38.47 11.83 33.61
CA ASP A 9 38.00 10.86 32.63
C ASP A 9 37.58 9.51 33.22
N SER A 10 36.48 8.97 32.71
CA SER A 10 36.28 7.53 32.62
C SER A 10 35.49 7.21 31.37
N ALA A 11 36.22 6.76 30.35
CA ALA A 11 35.68 6.17 29.14
C ALA A 11 34.91 4.88 29.46
N PHE A 12 33.68 4.76 28.97
CA PHE A 12 33.04 3.48 28.71
C PHE A 12 32.25 3.54 27.39
N PRO A 13 32.25 2.46 26.60
CA PRO A 13 31.94 2.50 25.18
C PRO A 13 30.46 2.26 24.88
N GLN A 14 30.04 2.72 23.70
CA GLN A 14 28.75 2.43 23.10
C GLN A 14 28.53 0.92 22.89
N PRO A 15 27.29 0.42 23.01
CA PRO A 15 26.96 -0.93 22.57
C PRO A 15 26.88 -0.96 21.04
N GLN A 16 27.91 -1.53 20.40
CA GLN A 16 27.82 -1.97 19.01
C GLN A 16 27.19 -3.36 18.95
N SER A 17 26.22 -3.46 18.06
CA SER A 17 25.42 -4.64 17.74
C SER A 17 26.26 -5.81 17.21
N PRO A 18 25.75 -7.04 17.29
CA PRO A 18 26.56 -8.24 17.13
C PRO A 18 26.58 -8.79 15.69
N ASN A 19 27.64 -9.58 15.45
CA ASN A 19 27.73 -10.74 14.56
C ASN A 19 27.86 -10.52 13.04
N THR A 20 29.11 -10.43 12.60
CA THR A 20 29.58 -11.07 11.35
C THR A 20 29.93 -12.54 11.64
N PHE A 21 29.07 -13.47 11.20
CA PHE A 21 29.45 -14.87 10.98
C PHE A 21 29.24 -15.19 9.50
N ASN A 22 30.30 -15.72 8.89
CA ASN A 22 30.36 -16.16 7.51
C ASN A 22 29.60 -17.47 7.27
N SER A 23 29.30 -17.67 5.98
CA SER A 23 28.87 -18.89 5.26
C SER A 23 27.38 -19.01 4.95
N PRO A 24 26.99 -19.72 3.88
CA PRO A 24 27.50 -19.69 2.51
C PRO A 24 26.38 -19.44 1.48
N THR A 25 26.77 -19.20 0.24
CA THR A 25 25.96 -19.15 -0.99
C THR A 25 24.81 -20.18 -1.04
N SER A 26 23.59 -19.70 -1.31
CA SER A 26 22.55 -20.44 -2.04
C SER A 26 21.62 -19.47 -2.79
N PRO A 27 21.17 -19.83 -4.01
CA PRO A 27 20.36 -18.98 -4.87
C PRO A 27 18.87 -19.28 -4.70
N ALA A 28 18.02 -18.26 -4.72
CA ALA A 28 16.61 -18.37 -5.09
C ALA A 28 16.04 -16.97 -5.32
N SER A 29 16.17 -16.52 -6.56
CA SER A 29 15.29 -15.48 -7.11
C SER A 29 13.88 -16.05 -7.15
N SER A 30 12.96 -15.51 -6.36
CA SER A 30 11.53 -15.85 -6.48
C SER A 30 10.99 -15.19 -7.75
N THR A 31 11.03 -15.93 -8.85
CA THR A 31 10.22 -15.64 -10.03
C THR A 31 8.75 -15.83 -9.64
N PHE A 32 8.01 -14.73 -9.51
CA PHE A 32 6.57 -14.76 -9.74
C PHE A 32 6.37 -15.28 -11.17
N ALA A 33 5.56 -16.33 -11.32
CA ALA A 33 5.20 -16.83 -12.63
C ALA A 33 4.45 -15.72 -13.39
N ASP A 34 4.94 -15.40 -14.59
CA ASP A 34 4.31 -14.48 -15.52
C ASP A 34 2.94 -15.05 -15.91
N GLU A 35 1.89 -14.21 -16.00
CA GLU A 35 0.51 -14.65 -16.31
C GLU A 35 0.42 -15.40 -17.67
N SER A 36 1.45 -15.26 -18.50
CA SER A 36 1.59 -15.88 -19.81
C SER A 36 1.98 -17.38 -19.78
N ASP A 37 2.48 -17.91 -18.66
CA ASP A 37 2.92 -19.32 -18.53
C ASP A 37 1.80 -20.30 -18.10
N LEU A 38 0.57 -19.82 -17.82
CA LEU A 38 -0.53 -20.67 -17.34
C LEU A 38 -1.33 -21.40 -18.43
N LEU A 39 -0.85 -21.41 -19.68
CA LEU A 39 -1.43 -22.20 -20.77
C LEU A 39 -0.99 -23.67 -20.66
N VAL A 40 -1.64 -24.40 -19.74
CA VAL A 40 -1.38 -25.83 -19.51
C VAL A 40 -1.76 -26.66 -20.75
N GLN A 41 -0.75 -27.01 -21.56
CA GLN A 41 -0.86 -28.09 -22.54
C GLN A 41 -0.93 -29.44 -21.78
N ASP A 42 -1.65 -30.43 -22.33
CA ASP A 42 -1.92 -31.72 -21.65
C ASP A 42 -0.66 -32.55 -21.30
N GLU A 43 0.52 -32.13 -21.78
CA GLU A 43 1.82 -32.77 -21.47
C GLU A 43 2.46 -32.28 -20.16
N HIS A 44 1.95 -31.20 -19.54
CA HIS A 44 2.57 -30.50 -18.40
C HIS A 44 1.79 -30.72 -17.09
N VAL A 45 1.27 -31.94 -16.90
CA VAL A 45 0.42 -32.30 -15.75
C VAL A 45 1.26 -32.32 -14.46
N GLY A 46 0.98 -31.39 -13.55
CA GLY A 46 1.61 -31.30 -12.23
C GLY A 46 2.63 -30.18 -12.06
N GLU A 47 2.92 -29.38 -13.09
CA GLU A 47 3.90 -28.27 -12.98
C GLU A 47 3.48 -27.19 -12.00
N LEU A 48 2.18 -27.01 -11.78
CA LEU A 48 1.67 -26.05 -10.79
C LEU A 48 1.58 -26.66 -9.38
N HIS A 49 2.03 -27.91 -9.17
CA HIS A 49 2.02 -28.53 -7.84
C HIS A 49 2.97 -27.79 -6.90
N LEU A 50 2.46 -27.43 -5.72
CA LEU A 50 3.16 -26.65 -4.69
C LEU A 50 3.48 -25.20 -5.09
N VAL A 51 2.81 -24.68 -6.12
CA VAL A 51 2.95 -23.27 -6.52
C VAL A 51 2.00 -22.40 -5.66
N PRO A 52 2.51 -21.33 -5.04
CA PRO A 52 1.65 -20.34 -4.37
C PRO A 52 0.64 -19.73 -5.37
N CYS A 53 -0.61 -19.61 -4.95
CA CYS A 53 -1.69 -19.13 -5.79
C CYS A 53 -2.74 -18.41 -4.96
N GLU A 54 -3.09 -17.21 -5.40
CA GLU A 54 -4.20 -16.44 -4.82
C GLU A 54 -5.54 -17.05 -5.24
N LEU A 55 -6.58 -16.86 -4.43
CA LEU A 55 -7.90 -17.43 -4.70
C LEU A 55 -8.45 -17.00 -6.06
N ASP A 56 -8.30 -15.73 -6.42
CA ASP A 56 -8.82 -15.21 -7.68
C ASP A 56 -8.13 -15.85 -8.89
N VAL A 57 -6.81 -16.05 -8.82
CA VAL A 57 -6.03 -16.74 -9.84
C VAL A 57 -6.44 -18.21 -9.94
N TYR A 58 -6.64 -18.88 -8.80
CA TYR A 58 -7.11 -20.27 -8.76
C TYR A 58 -8.48 -20.44 -9.42
N LEU A 59 -9.40 -19.49 -9.20
CA LEU A 59 -10.73 -19.52 -9.80
C LEU A 59 -10.68 -19.24 -11.30
N ASP A 60 -9.70 -18.48 -11.79
CA ASP A 60 -9.54 -18.14 -13.20
C ASP A 60 -8.55 -19.08 -13.94
N LEU A 61 -8.11 -20.18 -13.30
CA LEU A 61 -7.38 -21.24 -13.99
C LEU A 61 -8.20 -21.76 -15.19
N PRO A 62 -7.55 -22.02 -16.34
CA PRO A 62 -8.26 -22.51 -17.53
C PRO A 62 -8.96 -23.83 -17.22
N ASN A 63 -10.17 -24.04 -17.76
CA ASN A 63 -11.08 -25.15 -17.43
C ASN A 63 -10.42 -26.55 -17.38
N LYS A 64 -9.42 -26.82 -18.22
CA LYS A 64 -8.68 -28.09 -18.20
C LYS A 64 -7.77 -28.27 -16.97
N ALA A 65 -7.27 -27.18 -16.39
CA ALA A 65 -6.47 -27.18 -15.17
C ALA A 65 -7.34 -27.08 -13.91
N GLU A 66 -8.50 -26.42 -13.98
CA GLU A 66 -9.37 -26.12 -12.83
C GLU A 66 -9.75 -27.37 -12.00
N ASP A 67 -10.11 -28.47 -12.66
CA ASP A 67 -10.51 -29.72 -11.99
C ASP A 67 -9.31 -30.56 -11.48
N ARG A 68 -8.10 -30.21 -11.90
CA ARG A 68 -6.85 -30.93 -11.60
C ARG A 68 -6.11 -30.39 -10.38
N TYR A 69 -6.55 -29.28 -9.78
CA TYR A 69 -5.88 -28.70 -8.61
C TYR A 69 -6.87 -28.36 -7.49
N GLU A 70 -6.45 -28.59 -6.24
CA GLU A 70 -7.07 -27.99 -5.06
C GLU A 70 -6.22 -26.81 -4.59
N LEU A 71 -6.85 -25.83 -3.96
CA LEU A 71 -6.13 -24.74 -3.30
C LEU A 71 -6.06 -25.05 -1.80
N VAL A 72 -4.88 -25.11 -1.23
CA VAL A 72 -4.71 -25.41 0.20
C VAL A 72 -3.76 -24.39 0.80
N GLU A 73 -4.29 -23.54 1.67
CA GLU A 73 -3.53 -22.49 2.34
C GLU A 73 -2.78 -21.57 1.35
N GLY A 74 -3.42 -21.25 0.22
CA GLY A 74 -2.81 -20.44 -0.85
C GLY A 74 -1.77 -21.17 -1.68
N ILE A 75 -1.74 -22.51 -1.67
CA ILE A 75 -0.82 -23.34 -2.47
C ILE A 75 -1.63 -24.30 -3.34
N LEU A 76 -1.28 -24.42 -4.62
CA LEU A 76 -1.92 -25.37 -5.53
C LEU A 76 -1.43 -26.80 -5.26
N PHE A 77 -2.37 -27.70 -5.04
CA PHE A 77 -2.12 -29.12 -4.90
C PHE A 77 -2.73 -29.86 -6.10
N HIS A 78 -1.86 -30.32 -6.99
CA HIS A 78 -2.25 -31.23 -8.05
C HIS A 78 -2.99 -32.46 -7.51
N ARG A 79 -4.19 -32.68 -8.03
CA ARG A 79 -4.97 -33.90 -7.91
C ARG A 79 -4.58 -34.80 -9.08
N PRO A 80 -3.75 -35.84 -8.88
CA PRO A 80 -3.48 -36.79 -9.95
C PRO A 80 -4.80 -37.36 -10.46
N ASN A 81 -4.93 -37.70 -11.75
CA ASN A 81 -6.16 -38.31 -12.30
C ASN A 81 -6.53 -39.55 -11.47
N MET A 82 -7.50 -39.38 -10.56
CA MET A 82 -7.86 -40.35 -9.52
C MET A 82 -8.77 -41.46 -10.03
N THR A 83 -9.26 -41.33 -11.25
CA THR A 83 -10.24 -42.23 -11.85
C THR A 83 -9.57 -43.47 -12.42
N ASP A 84 -9.27 -44.43 -11.55
CA ASP A 84 -9.32 -45.81 -11.99
C ASP A 84 -10.79 -46.23 -12.20
N ALA A 85 -10.98 -47.37 -12.89
CA ALA A 85 -12.32 -47.85 -13.22
C ALA A 85 -13.19 -48.09 -11.97
N GLN A 86 -12.60 -48.51 -10.85
CA GLN A 86 -13.32 -48.82 -9.62
C GLN A 86 -13.81 -47.55 -8.92
N HIS A 87 -12.97 -46.50 -8.82
CA HIS A 87 -13.37 -45.20 -8.30
C HIS A 87 -14.56 -44.64 -9.10
N THR A 88 -14.46 -44.70 -10.43
CA THR A 88 -15.52 -44.23 -11.34
C THR A 88 -16.83 -45.01 -11.14
N ILE A 89 -16.76 -46.34 -11.04
CA ILE A 89 -17.91 -47.21 -10.80
C ILE A 89 -18.57 -46.90 -9.44
N MET A 90 -17.78 -46.78 -8.37
CA MET A 90 -18.29 -46.48 -7.03
C MET A 90 -18.95 -45.11 -6.98
N LYS A 91 -18.30 -44.08 -7.55
CA LYS A 91 -18.83 -42.73 -7.66
C LYS A 91 -20.15 -42.73 -8.43
N GLY A 92 -20.20 -43.39 -9.59
CA GLY A 92 -21.40 -43.52 -10.40
C GLY A 92 -22.54 -44.26 -9.67
N PHE A 93 -22.22 -45.31 -8.91
CA PHE A 93 -23.19 -46.06 -8.11
C PHE A 93 -23.80 -45.18 -7.00
N ILE A 94 -22.98 -44.48 -6.23
CA ILE A 94 -23.46 -43.55 -5.18
C ILE A 94 -24.36 -42.47 -5.80
N MET A 95 -23.92 -41.87 -6.91
CA MET A 95 -24.71 -40.86 -7.63
C MET A 95 -26.07 -41.41 -8.07
N ALA A 96 -26.12 -42.58 -8.71
CA ALA A 96 -27.36 -43.19 -9.15
C ALA A 96 -28.31 -43.50 -7.98
N LYS A 97 -27.78 -43.98 -6.85
CA LYS A 97 -28.57 -44.26 -5.65
C LYS A 97 -29.10 -43.00 -4.98
N PHE A 98 -28.36 -41.90 -5.01
CA PHE A 98 -28.78 -40.65 -4.39
C PHE A 98 -29.67 -39.81 -5.30
N LEU A 99 -29.47 -39.82 -6.62
CA LEU A 99 -30.31 -39.09 -7.57
C LEU A 99 -31.72 -39.68 -7.73
N THR A 100 -31.86 -40.99 -7.54
CA THR A 100 -33.18 -41.65 -7.49
C THR A 100 -33.94 -41.37 -6.19
N ALA A 101 -33.44 -40.44 -5.36
CA ALA A 101 -34.12 -39.99 -4.19
C ALA A 101 -35.12 -38.87 -4.49
N GLU A 102 -36.41 -39.22 -4.49
CA GLU A 102 -37.45 -38.25 -4.17
C GLU A 102 -37.28 -37.86 -2.71
N LEU A 103 -36.53 -36.79 -2.47
CA LEU A 103 -36.39 -36.19 -1.14
C LEU A 103 -37.73 -35.53 -0.80
N THR A 104 -38.57 -36.25 -0.07
CA THR A 104 -39.88 -35.78 0.36
C THR A 104 -39.74 -34.90 1.61
N GLY A 105 -40.33 -33.70 1.59
CA GLY A 105 -40.37 -32.76 2.74
C GLY A 105 -39.45 -31.52 2.63
N ASN A 106 -39.34 -30.78 3.74
CA ASN A 106 -38.59 -29.51 3.85
C ASN A 106 -37.06 -29.63 3.74
N ASN A 107 -36.53 -30.81 3.42
CA ASN A 107 -35.11 -31.13 3.45
C ASN A 107 -34.54 -31.33 2.04
N ARG A 108 -34.83 -30.37 1.14
CA ARG A 108 -34.35 -30.39 -0.26
C ARG A 108 -32.82 -30.26 -0.29
N VAL A 109 -32.14 -31.38 -0.44
CA VAL A 109 -30.71 -31.45 -0.73
C VAL A 109 -30.47 -31.80 -2.20
N ASN A 110 -29.39 -31.30 -2.76
CA ASN A 110 -28.89 -31.67 -4.08
C ASN A 110 -27.61 -32.50 -3.92
N ILE A 111 -27.32 -33.29 -4.95
CA ILE A 111 -26.12 -34.10 -5.05
C ILE A 111 -25.22 -33.47 -6.11
N TYR A 112 -23.97 -33.19 -5.75
CA TYR A 112 -22.98 -32.56 -6.60
C TYR A 112 -21.78 -33.49 -6.75
N THR A 113 -21.24 -33.59 -7.95
CA THR A 113 -19.99 -34.32 -8.23
C THR A 113 -18.84 -33.34 -8.40
N ALA A 114 -17.74 -33.55 -7.69
CA ALA A 114 -16.57 -32.69 -7.78
C ALA A 114 -16.86 -31.17 -7.64
N PRO A 115 -17.72 -30.71 -6.70
CA PRO A 115 -17.93 -29.27 -6.54
C PRO A 115 -16.74 -28.65 -5.81
N LYS A 116 -16.48 -27.36 -6.08
CA LYS A 116 -15.58 -26.55 -5.27
C LYS A 116 -16.20 -26.20 -3.92
N VAL A 117 -15.52 -26.58 -2.85
CA VAL A 117 -15.90 -26.33 -1.46
C VAL A 117 -14.82 -25.51 -0.79
N LYS A 118 -15.15 -24.29 -0.38
CA LYS A 118 -14.24 -23.46 0.43
C LYS A 118 -14.17 -24.05 1.84
N VAL A 119 -12.96 -24.21 2.37
CA VAL A 119 -12.72 -24.85 3.68
C VAL A 119 -11.82 -24.02 4.58
N CYS A 120 -11.99 -24.20 5.89
CA CYS A 120 -11.16 -23.55 6.90
C CYS A 120 -9.93 -24.39 7.26
N SER A 121 -8.75 -23.96 6.82
CA SER A 121 -7.46 -24.63 7.08
C SER A 121 -6.96 -24.47 8.52
N GLY A 122 -7.41 -23.43 9.24
CA GLY A 122 -7.15 -23.20 10.66
C GLY A 122 -5.69 -22.84 11.03
N LYS A 123 -4.75 -22.94 10.09
CA LYS A 123 -3.34 -22.60 10.27
C LYS A 123 -2.94 -21.29 9.61
N SER A 124 -3.66 -20.88 8.58
CA SER A 124 -3.43 -19.66 7.82
C SER A 124 -4.73 -18.92 7.56
N GLN A 125 -4.65 -17.60 7.37
CA GLN A 125 -5.75 -16.82 6.76
C GLN A 125 -5.82 -17.02 5.24
N SER A 126 -4.83 -17.67 4.65
CA SER A 126 -4.82 -18.01 3.24
C SER A 126 -6.02 -18.90 2.88
N PRO A 127 -6.64 -18.66 1.71
CA PRO A 127 -7.83 -19.39 1.27
C PRO A 127 -7.50 -20.86 0.98
N SER A 128 -8.45 -21.75 1.28
CA SER A 128 -8.42 -23.15 0.86
C SER A 128 -9.74 -23.52 0.16
N VAL A 129 -9.63 -24.23 -0.95
CA VAL A 129 -10.74 -24.79 -1.72
C VAL A 129 -10.42 -26.25 -2.04
N ARG A 130 -11.30 -27.15 -1.59
CA ARG A 130 -11.25 -28.59 -1.86
C ARG A 130 -12.24 -28.96 -2.94
N ILE A 131 -12.00 -30.09 -3.61
CA ILE A 131 -12.89 -30.64 -4.63
C ILE A 131 -13.24 -32.09 -4.24
N PRO A 132 -14.26 -32.31 -3.39
CA PRO A 132 -14.60 -33.64 -2.93
C PRO A 132 -15.26 -34.48 -4.01
N ASP A 133 -15.20 -35.82 -3.91
CA ASP A 133 -15.79 -36.68 -4.94
C ASP A 133 -17.30 -36.52 -5.09
N VAL A 134 -18.03 -36.56 -3.99
CA VAL A 134 -19.48 -36.35 -3.95
C VAL A 134 -19.83 -35.47 -2.75
N VAL A 135 -20.72 -34.51 -2.97
CA VAL A 135 -21.21 -33.62 -1.93
C VAL A 135 -22.73 -33.61 -1.93
N VAL A 136 -23.30 -33.63 -0.73
CA VAL A 136 -24.72 -33.47 -0.50
C VAL A 136 -24.95 -32.22 0.31
N GLY A 137 -25.72 -31.29 -0.23
CA GLY A 137 -25.89 -29.97 0.38
C GLY A 137 -27.21 -29.32 -0.02
N PRO A 138 -27.54 -28.18 0.59
CA PRO A 138 -28.75 -27.43 0.25
C PRO A 138 -28.78 -27.06 -1.24
N TYR A 139 -30.00 -26.86 -1.75
CA TYR A 139 -30.23 -26.41 -3.12
C TYR A 139 -29.63 -25.01 -3.34
N ALA A 140 -28.56 -24.92 -4.13
CA ALA A 140 -28.13 -23.64 -4.67
C ALA A 140 -29.13 -23.19 -5.73
N SER A 141 -30.02 -22.25 -5.41
CA SER A 141 -31.01 -21.78 -6.38
C SER A 141 -30.35 -20.99 -7.51
N ALA A 142 -30.89 -21.08 -8.73
CA ALA A 142 -30.45 -20.24 -9.86
C ALA A 142 -30.51 -18.74 -9.53
N GLN A 143 -31.43 -18.35 -8.63
CA GLN A 143 -31.58 -16.98 -8.14
C GLN A 143 -30.49 -16.59 -7.14
N SER A 144 -30.05 -17.53 -6.29
CA SER A 144 -28.91 -17.36 -5.38
C SER A 144 -27.58 -17.31 -6.16
N ALA A 145 -27.45 -18.13 -7.20
CA ALA A 145 -26.29 -18.11 -8.09
C ALA A 145 -26.24 -16.83 -8.95
N GLY A 146 -27.38 -16.38 -9.49
CA GLY A 146 -27.45 -15.20 -10.37
C GLY A 146 -27.11 -13.86 -9.68
N ASN A 147 -27.24 -13.78 -8.36
CA ASN A 147 -26.86 -12.59 -7.58
C ASN A 147 -25.38 -12.60 -7.15
N ALA A 148 -24.69 -13.74 -7.25
CA ALA A 148 -23.27 -13.84 -6.95
C ALA A 148 -22.45 -13.36 -8.15
N SER A 149 -21.26 -12.79 -7.90
CA SER A 149 -20.35 -12.42 -8.98
C SER A 149 -20.02 -13.65 -9.85
N PRO A 150 -19.73 -13.50 -11.16
CA PRO A 150 -19.34 -14.63 -12.01
C PRO A 150 -18.21 -15.49 -11.44
N ARG A 151 -17.30 -14.89 -10.64
CA ARG A 151 -16.22 -15.58 -9.95
C ARG A 151 -16.70 -16.34 -8.71
N SER A 152 -17.60 -15.74 -7.92
CA SER A 152 -18.22 -16.38 -6.76
C SER A 152 -19.14 -17.54 -7.15
N GLN A 153 -19.68 -17.55 -8.37
CA GLN A 153 -20.46 -18.67 -8.92
C GLN A 153 -19.62 -19.94 -9.12
N LYS A 154 -18.28 -19.84 -9.24
CA LYS A 154 -17.39 -21.00 -9.40
C LYS A 154 -17.23 -21.81 -8.10
N ILE A 155 -17.51 -21.21 -6.93
CA ILE A 155 -17.50 -21.92 -5.62
C ILE A 155 -18.95 -22.20 -5.21
N ILE A 156 -19.37 -23.46 -5.34
CA ILE A 156 -20.74 -23.88 -5.01
C ILE A 156 -20.99 -23.77 -3.50
N PHE A 157 -19.99 -24.15 -2.70
CA PHE A 157 -20.10 -24.18 -1.25
C PHE A 157 -19.07 -23.22 -0.62
N HIS A 158 -19.58 -22.13 -0.06
CA HIS A 158 -18.84 -21.06 0.62
C HIS A 158 -19.31 -20.96 2.08
N GLU A 159 -18.82 -19.98 2.84
CA GLU A 159 -19.09 -19.86 4.28
C GLU A 159 -20.58 -19.80 4.65
N ASP A 160 -21.41 -19.20 3.80
CA ASP A 160 -22.87 -19.08 4.00
C ASP A 160 -23.67 -20.24 3.40
N ASN A 161 -23.01 -21.15 2.68
CA ASN A 161 -23.61 -22.31 2.03
C ASN A 161 -22.76 -23.56 2.30
N ILE A 162 -22.82 -24.07 3.53
CA ILE A 162 -22.00 -25.20 3.96
C ILE A 162 -22.65 -26.53 3.53
N PRO A 163 -21.89 -27.50 2.99
CA PRO A 163 -22.41 -28.82 2.70
C PRO A 163 -22.92 -29.55 3.94
N ARG A 164 -23.96 -30.38 3.78
CA ARG A 164 -24.40 -31.28 4.85
C ARG A 164 -23.52 -32.51 4.96
N MET A 165 -23.12 -33.06 3.82
CA MET A 165 -22.30 -34.26 3.77
C MET A 165 -21.26 -34.18 2.65
N VAL A 166 -20.03 -34.57 2.96
CA VAL A 166 -18.97 -34.76 1.99
C VAL A 166 -18.57 -36.24 1.97
N ILE A 167 -18.39 -36.80 0.78
CA ILE A 167 -17.95 -38.17 0.56
C ILE A 167 -16.65 -38.13 -0.25
N GLU A 168 -15.62 -38.80 0.26
CA GLU A 168 -14.34 -39.00 -0.43
C GLU A 168 -14.12 -40.50 -0.67
N ILE A 169 -13.75 -40.87 -1.89
CA ILE A 169 -13.39 -42.24 -2.24
C ILE A 169 -11.86 -42.31 -2.29
N THR A 170 -11.27 -42.92 -1.26
CA THR A 170 -9.81 -42.91 -1.10
C THR A 170 -9.14 -43.66 -2.24
N THR A 171 -8.01 -43.16 -2.72
CA THR A 171 -7.08 -43.96 -3.55
C THR A 171 -5.79 -44.21 -2.78
N PRO A 172 -4.97 -45.20 -3.17
CA PRO A 172 -3.71 -45.48 -2.49
C PRO A 172 -2.81 -44.25 -2.31
N ASN A 173 -2.86 -43.30 -3.25
CA ASN A 173 -1.99 -42.12 -3.26
C ASN A 173 -2.49 -40.94 -2.41
N ASN A 174 -3.78 -40.84 -2.09
CA ASN A 174 -4.30 -39.74 -1.24
C ASN A 174 -4.92 -40.21 0.08
N ARG A 175 -4.95 -41.51 0.35
CA ARG A 175 -5.70 -42.10 1.47
C ARG A 175 -5.42 -41.41 2.80
N LEU A 176 -4.15 -41.13 3.12
CA LEU A 176 -3.78 -40.43 4.35
C LEU A 176 -4.32 -38.99 4.41
N THR A 177 -4.30 -38.28 3.29
CA THR A 177 -4.80 -36.90 3.18
C THR A 177 -6.32 -36.86 3.39
N ASP A 178 -7.07 -37.77 2.77
CA ASP A 178 -8.52 -37.88 2.96
C ASP A 178 -8.86 -38.30 4.39
N MET A 179 -8.10 -39.24 4.98
CA MET A 179 -8.37 -39.76 6.32
C MET A 179 -8.06 -38.79 7.46
N ASP A 180 -7.05 -37.92 7.31
CA ASP A 180 -6.61 -37.02 8.38
C ASP A 180 -6.78 -35.54 8.04
N ALA A 181 -6.04 -35.03 7.04
CA ALA A 181 -5.96 -33.60 6.76
C ALA A 181 -7.31 -33.00 6.35
N LYS A 182 -7.97 -33.60 5.35
CA LYS A 182 -9.28 -33.13 4.87
C LYS A 182 -10.36 -33.28 5.93
N SER A 183 -10.34 -34.36 6.70
CA SER A 183 -11.27 -34.54 7.81
C SER A 183 -11.23 -33.36 8.78
N LYS A 184 -10.03 -32.89 9.14
CA LYS A 184 -9.87 -31.74 10.06
C LYS A 184 -10.37 -30.44 9.43
N GLU A 185 -10.13 -30.23 8.14
CA GLU A 185 -10.59 -29.04 7.41
C GLU A 185 -12.12 -29.00 7.28
N TYR A 186 -12.75 -30.10 6.86
CA TYR A 186 -14.21 -30.21 6.77
C TYR A 186 -14.87 -30.04 8.13
N CYS A 187 -14.28 -30.60 9.19
CA CYS A 187 -14.75 -30.41 10.56
C CYS A 187 -14.73 -28.94 10.98
N ARG A 188 -13.63 -28.22 10.73
CA ARG A 188 -13.51 -26.79 11.07
C ARG A 188 -14.47 -25.92 10.26
N THR A 189 -14.76 -26.33 9.03
CA THR A 189 -15.73 -25.67 8.15
C THR A 189 -17.18 -25.87 8.63
N GLY A 190 -17.43 -26.87 9.48
CA GLY A 190 -18.75 -27.15 10.03
C GLY A 190 -19.60 -28.08 9.17
N ILE A 191 -18.97 -28.91 8.35
CA ILE A 191 -19.68 -29.93 7.56
C ILE A 191 -20.22 -31.00 8.52
N GLU A 192 -21.54 -31.24 8.48
CA GLU A 192 -22.22 -32.08 9.48
C GLU A 192 -21.76 -33.55 9.44
N THR A 193 -21.46 -34.06 8.25
CA THR A 193 -21.11 -35.46 8.03
C THR A 193 -19.95 -35.58 7.04
N TYR A 194 -18.93 -36.33 7.41
CA TYR A 194 -17.84 -36.73 6.52
C TYR A 194 -17.79 -38.24 6.38
N VAL A 195 -17.85 -38.72 5.14
CA VAL A 195 -17.83 -40.15 4.80
C VAL A 195 -16.59 -40.44 3.96
N MET A 196 -15.80 -41.42 4.39
CA MET A 196 -14.66 -41.93 3.63
C MET A 196 -14.96 -43.36 3.18
N LEU A 197 -14.85 -43.60 1.88
CA LEU A 197 -14.95 -44.92 1.29
C LEU A 197 -13.53 -45.47 1.10
N ASP A 198 -13.05 -46.18 2.12
CA ASP A 198 -11.70 -46.72 2.21
C ASP A 198 -11.57 -47.99 1.35
N ARG A 199 -11.16 -47.80 0.10
CA ARG A 199 -11.03 -48.85 -0.92
C ARG A 199 -9.99 -49.91 -0.61
N GLU A 200 -9.00 -49.59 0.21
CA GLU A 200 -7.93 -50.54 0.55
C GLU A 200 -8.43 -51.61 1.52
N THR A 201 -9.45 -51.28 2.31
CA THR A 201 -9.94 -52.14 3.40
C THR A 201 -11.44 -52.45 3.31
N ASP A 202 -12.11 -52.04 2.23
CA ASP A 202 -13.56 -52.14 2.04
C ASP A 202 -14.36 -51.61 3.24
N ARG A 203 -13.91 -50.48 3.82
CA ARG A 203 -14.54 -49.84 4.98
C ARG A 203 -15.24 -48.55 4.59
N VAL A 204 -16.45 -48.36 5.10
CA VAL A 204 -17.12 -47.05 5.09
C VAL A 204 -16.91 -46.43 6.46
N ILE A 205 -16.19 -45.30 6.51
CA ILE A 205 -15.87 -44.59 7.75
C ILE A 205 -16.72 -43.32 7.79
N VAL A 206 -17.56 -43.18 8.81
CA VAL A 206 -18.45 -42.04 8.98
C VAL A 206 -18.02 -41.24 10.21
N ARG A 207 -17.88 -39.94 10.03
CA ARG A 207 -17.61 -38.96 11.09
C ARG A 207 -18.75 -37.94 11.12
N LYS A 208 -19.36 -37.77 12.30
CA LYS A 208 -20.48 -36.83 12.51
C LYS A 208 -20.01 -35.66 13.36
N LEU A 209 -20.37 -34.45 12.95
CA LEU A 209 -19.96 -33.22 13.63
C LEU A 209 -20.63 -33.14 14.99
N ILE A 210 -19.82 -32.90 16.02
CA ILE A 210 -20.27 -32.64 17.38
C ILE A 210 -19.78 -31.27 17.83
N ARG A 211 -20.60 -30.57 18.61
CA ARG A 211 -20.14 -29.41 19.37
C ARG A 211 -19.61 -29.91 20.70
N ASN A 212 -18.31 -29.83 20.90
CA ASN A 212 -17.73 -30.23 22.18
C ASN A 212 -18.01 -29.19 23.28
N THR A 213 -17.72 -29.56 24.52
CA THR A 213 -17.97 -28.73 25.72
C THR A 213 -17.21 -27.40 25.74
N ARG A 214 -16.20 -27.21 24.87
CA ARG A 214 -15.44 -25.97 24.72
C ARG A 214 -15.94 -25.14 23.52
N SER A 215 -17.11 -25.45 22.99
CA SER A 215 -17.69 -24.79 21.80
C SER A 215 -16.81 -24.89 20.55
N ARG A 216 -15.86 -25.83 20.51
CA ARG A 216 -15.08 -26.14 19.32
C ARG A 216 -15.79 -27.24 18.53
N LEU A 217 -15.79 -27.08 17.21
CA LEU A 217 -16.24 -28.12 16.30
C LEU A 217 -15.23 -29.27 16.33
N ASP A 218 -15.74 -30.49 16.49
CA ASP A 218 -14.97 -31.72 16.35
C ASP A 218 -15.84 -32.77 15.66
N TYR A 219 -15.22 -33.81 15.11
CA TYR A 219 -15.97 -35.00 14.74
C TYR A 219 -16.04 -35.95 15.94
N ASP A 220 -17.17 -36.64 16.08
CA ASP A 220 -17.26 -37.77 17.01
C ASP A 220 -16.25 -38.86 16.62
N SER A 221 -16.05 -39.81 17.52
CA SER A 221 -15.41 -41.08 17.23
C SER A 221 -15.88 -41.66 15.88
N GLU A 222 -14.92 -42.17 15.12
CA GLU A 222 -15.20 -42.73 13.80
C GLU A 222 -16.05 -43.99 13.91
N VAL A 223 -17.15 -44.04 13.16
CA VAL A 223 -17.98 -45.25 13.04
C VAL A 223 -17.60 -45.95 11.75
N VAL A 224 -17.17 -47.20 11.88
CA VAL A 224 -16.68 -48.01 10.76
C VAL A 224 -17.72 -49.07 10.42
N TYR A 225 -18.09 -49.13 9.14
CA TYR A 225 -19.02 -50.13 8.61
C TYR A 225 -18.31 -51.05 7.61
N THR A 226 -18.58 -52.34 7.70
CA THR A 226 -18.04 -53.40 6.82
C THR A 226 -19.12 -54.39 6.42
N GLY A 227 -18.91 -55.08 5.28
CA GLY A 227 -19.80 -56.11 4.75
C GLY A 227 -21.25 -55.64 4.62
N ASP A 228 -22.18 -56.48 5.08
CA ASP A 228 -23.62 -56.24 4.99
C ASP A 228 -24.19 -55.31 6.07
N THR A 229 -23.33 -54.68 6.87
CA THR A 229 -23.79 -53.72 7.89
C THR A 229 -24.38 -52.49 7.20
N LEU A 230 -25.63 -52.14 7.54
CA LEU A 230 -26.28 -50.93 7.05
C LEU A 230 -25.51 -49.71 7.56
N VAL A 231 -25.10 -48.84 6.63
CA VAL A 231 -24.41 -47.59 6.96
C VAL A 231 -25.44 -46.61 7.53
N ASP A 232 -25.39 -46.40 8.85
CA ASP A 232 -26.33 -45.52 9.56
C ASP A 232 -25.93 -44.04 9.44
N CYS A 233 -26.08 -43.53 8.22
CA CYS A 233 -25.77 -42.15 7.92
C CYS A 233 -26.62 -41.60 6.77
N PHE A 234 -27.51 -40.65 7.10
CA PHE A 234 -28.25 -39.83 6.13
C PHE A 234 -28.78 -40.65 4.93
N LEU A 235 -28.47 -40.25 3.69
CA LEU A 235 -28.91 -40.94 2.47
C LEU A 235 -28.48 -42.39 2.37
N PHE A 236 -27.39 -42.82 3.02
CA PHE A 236 -27.00 -44.22 3.02
C PHE A 236 -28.03 -45.10 3.71
N ARG A 237 -28.60 -44.63 4.84
CA ARG A 237 -29.64 -45.35 5.57
C ARG A 237 -30.93 -45.42 4.77
N GLU A 238 -31.36 -44.29 4.22
CA GLU A 238 -32.59 -44.20 3.41
C GLU A 238 -32.56 -45.10 2.17
N ARG A 239 -31.36 -45.31 1.62
CA ARG A 239 -31.14 -46.15 0.43
C ARG A 239 -30.74 -47.59 0.75
N ASN A 240 -30.80 -47.98 2.03
CA ASN A 240 -30.42 -49.32 2.48
C ASN A 240 -29.03 -49.75 1.98
N LEU A 241 -28.07 -48.81 2.00
CA LEU A 241 -26.70 -49.04 1.54
C LEU A 241 -25.86 -49.67 2.64
N THR A 242 -25.22 -50.77 2.28
CA THR A 242 -24.22 -51.47 3.09
C THR A 242 -22.85 -51.24 2.46
N ALA A 243 -21.76 -51.46 3.21
CA ALA A 243 -20.41 -51.39 2.65
C ALA A 243 -20.27 -52.34 1.44
N GLU A 244 -20.80 -53.56 1.56
CA GLU A 244 -20.82 -54.58 0.50
C GLU A 244 -21.41 -54.05 -0.81
N LYS A 245 -22.58 -53.42 -0.75
CA LYS A 245 -23.25 -52.87 -1.95
C LYS A 245 -22.47 -51.73 -2.58
N ILE A 246 -21.74 -50.95 -1.79
CA ILE A 246 -20.97 -49.80 -2.26
C ILE A 246 -19.71 -50.27 -2.99
N PHE A 247 -18.98 -51.24 -2.42
CA PHE A 247 -17.74 -51.76 -3.00
C PHE A 247 -17.97 -52.80 -4.11
N ARG A 248 -19.12 -53.50 -4.14
CA ARG A 248 -19.47 -54.52 -5.15
C ARG A 248 -20.83 -54.26 -5.85
N PRO A 249 -21.00 -53.11 -6.52
CA PRO A 249 -22.31 -52.69 -7.04
C PRO A 249 -22.90 -53.54 -8.17
N GLN A 250 -22.10 -54.38 -8.86
CA GLN A 250 -22.55 -55.19 -10.00
C GLN A 250 -23.08 -56.58 -9.63
N GLN A 251 -22.92 -57.05 -8.38
CA GLN A 251 -23.27 -58.44 -7.99
C GLN A 251 -24.65 -58.60 -7.35
N THR A 252 -25.46 -57.54 -7.24
CA THR A 252 -26.67 -57.53 -6.38
C THR A 252 -28.04 -57.57 -7.08
N ALA A 253 -28.16 -58.18 -8.27
CA ALA A 253 -29.46 -58.42 -8.91
C ALA A 253 -29.84 -59.91 -8.83
N PRO A 254 -30.93 -60.31 -8.12
CA PRO A 254 -31.34 -61.70 -8.10
C PRO A 254 -32.25 -62.05 -9.28
N GLU A 255 -31.83 -63.13 -9.94
CA GLU A 255 -32.62 -64.12 -10.67
C GLU A 255 -34.10 -64.20 -10.30
N ALA A 256 -34.97 -64.18 -11.31
CA ALA A 256 -36.33 -64.72 -11.20
C ALA A 256 -36.59 -65.67 -12.37
N ALA A 257 -36.13 -66.90 -12.20
CA ALA A 257 -36.31 -68.00 -13.12
C ALA A 257 -37.59 -68.81 -12.79
N GLN A 258 -38.24 -69.31 -13.85
CA GLN A 258 -39.01 -70.57 -13.96
C GLN A 258 -40.49 -70.66 -13.51
N SER A 259 -41.33 -71.10 -14.45
CA SER A 259 -42.13 -72.34 -14.32
C SER A 259 -42.69 -72.79 -15.68
N PRO A 260 -42.51 -74.08 -16.08
CA PRO A 260 -42.88 -74.61 -17.40
C PRO A 260 -44.38 -74.85 -17.61
N ILE A 261 -45.18 -74.82 -16.54
CA ILE A 261 -46.65 -75.05 -16.62
C ILE A 261 -47.37 -73.82 -17.22
N ARG A 262 -46.75 -72.64 -17.15
CA ARG A 262 -47.23 -71.46 -17.89
C ARG A 262 -46.91 -71.53 -19.39
N ARG A 263 -46.00 -72.40 -19.86
CA ARG A 263 -45.55 -72.42 -21.26
C ARG A 263 -46.63 -72.91 -22.22
N GLU A 264 -47.47 -73.85 -21.77
CA GLU A 264 -48.48 -74.50 -22.60
C GLU A 264 -49.80 -73.72 -22.62
N ARG A 265 -50.17 -73.12 -21.48
CA ARG A 265 -51.26 -72.13 -21.39
C ARG A 265 -50.89 -70.84 -22.13
N ARG A 266 -49.64 -70.37 -21.99
CA ARG A 266 -49.10 -69.29 -22.82
C ARG A 266 -48.96 -69.67 -24.28
N ALA A 267 -48.80 -70.91 -24.72
CA ALA A 267 -48.72 -71.19 -26.16
C ALA A 267 -50.07 -70.95 -26.87
N ARG A 268 -51.19 -71.28 -26.20
CA ARG A 268 -52.55 -71.00 -26.70
C ARG A 268 -52.96 -69.55 -26.51
N GLU A 269 -52.71 -68.99 -25.33
CA GLU A 269 -52.91 -67.57 -25.08
C GLU A 269 -51.96 -66.72 -25.95
N ALA A 270 -50.75 -67.19 -26.28
CA ALA A 270 -49.82 -66.53 -27.20
C ALA A 270 -50.23 -66.70 -28.65
N ALA A 271 -50.84 -67.79 -29.10
CA ALA A 271 -51.34 -67.86 -30.47
C ALA A 271 -52.50 -66.88 -30.69
N GLN A 272 -53.42 -66.78 -29.72
CA GLN A 272 -54.50 -65.77 -29.75
C GLN A 272 -53.98 -64.36 -29.49
N ALA A 273 -53.00 -64.20 -28.59
CA ALA A 273 -52.34 -62.93 -28.36
C ALA A 273 -51.39 -62.56 -29.50
N ILE A 274 -50.86 -63.47 -30.32
CA ILE A 274 -50.09 -63.18 -31.54
C ILE A 274 -51.04 -62.68 -32.60
N ALA A 275 -52.19 -63.32 -32.84
CA ALA A 275 -53.17 -62.81 -33.79
C ALA A 275 -53.79 -61.46 -33.34
N ALA A 276 -54.09 -61.30 -32.05
CA ALA A 276 -54.53 -60.03 -31.49
C ALA A 276 -53.40 -59.00 -31.47
N SER A 277 -52.16 -59.41 -31.21
CA SER A 277 -50.95 -58.57 -31.26
C SER A 277 -50.59 -58.20 -32.68
N GLU A 278 -50.88 -59.01 -33.70
CA GLU A 278 -50.62 -58.68 -35.10
C GLU A 278 -51.63 -57.64 -35.58
N ARG A 279 -52.89 -57.76 -35.15
CA ARG A 279 -53.92 -56.76 -35.43
C ARG A 279 -53.69 -55.46 -34.65
N LEU A 280 -53.35 -55.56 -33.36
CA LEU A 280 -52.94 -54.42 -32.55
C LEU A 280 -51.59 -53.86 -33.01
N ALA A 281 -50.67 -54.66 -33.58
CA ALA A 281 -49.42 -54.18 -34.14
C ALA A 281 -49.63 -53.53 -35.50
N ALA A 282 -50.62 -53.94 -36.29
CA ALA A 282 -51.00 -53.25 -37.52
C ALA A 282 -51.66 -51.89 -37.20
N GLU A 283 -52.62 -51.88 -36.26
CA GLU A 283 -53.24 -50.64 -35.77
C GLU A 283 -52.23 -49.74 -35.04
N ALA A 284 -51.30 -50.32 -34.27
CA ALA A 284 -50.22 -49.58 -33.61
C ALA A 284 -49.12 -49.16 -34.59
N ALA A 285 -48.89 -49.86 -35.70
CA ALA A 285 -47.96 -49.43 -36.74
C ALA A 285 -48.55 -48.24 -37.50
N GLU A 286 -49.84 -48.27 -37.84
CA GLU A 286 -50.53 -47.13 -38.47
C GLU A 286 -50.61 -45.93 -37.50
N ALA A 287 -50.92 -46.18 -36.22
CA ALA A 287 -50.89 -45.14 -35.18
C ALA A 287 -49.47 -44.64 -34.89
N ALA A 288 -48.44 -45.50 -34.98
CA ALA A 288 -47.04 -45.11 -34.81
C ALA A 288 -46.56 -44.29 -36.00
N GLU A 289 -46.93 -44.63 -37.24
CA GLU A 289 -46.61 -43.84 -38.43
C GLU A 289 -47.31 -42.47 -38.39
N ALA A 290 -48.57 -42.42 -37.95
CA ALA A 290 -49.28 -41.16 -37.72
C ALA A 290 -48.69 -40.34 -36.56
N ALA A 291 -48.27 -41.00 -35.47
CA ALA A 291 -47.61 -40.36 -34.35
C ALA A 291 -46.21 -39.85 -34.70
N GLU A 292 -45.44 -40.60 -35.50
CA GLU A 292 -44.13 -40.21 -36.01
C GLU A 292 -44.28 -39.02 -36.96
N ALA A 293 -45.27 -39.01 -37.85
CA ALA A 293 -45.56 -37.86 -38.70
C ALA A 293 -45.96 -36.61 -37.88
N ALA A 294 -46.75 -36.77 -36.82
CA ALA A 294 -47.11 -35.69 -35.90
C ALA A 294 -45.92 -35.21 -35.05
N GLU A 295 -45.05 -36.11 -34.62
CA GLU A 295 -43.81 -35.81 -33.89
C GLU A 295 -42.82 -35.08 -34.79
N VAL A 296 -42.68 -35.49 -36.05
CA VAL A 296 -41.84 -34.79 -37.03
C VAL A 296 -42.39 -33.38 -37.31
N ALA A 297 -43.71 -33.21 -37.42
CA ALA A 297 -44.33 -31.90 -37.60
C ALA A 297 -44.10 -30.99 -36.38
N THR A 298 -44.40 -31.46 -35.17
CA THR A 298 -44.15 -30.71 -33.92
C THR A 298 -42.66 -30.45 -33.68
N ALA A 299 -41.78 -31.39 -34.02
CA ALA A 299 -40.32 -31.19 -33.97
C ALA A 299 -39.86 -30.13 -34.98
N SER A 300 -40.50 -30.05 -36.16
CA SER A 300 -40.20 -29.01 -37.14
C SER A 300 -40.63 -27.62 -36.66
N GLU A 301 -41.81 -27.50 -36.03
CA GLU A 301 -42.29 -26.26 -35.41
C GLU A 301 -41.41 -25.85 -34.24
N ARG A 302 -41.00 -26.81 -33.40
CA ARG A 302 -40.08 -26.56 -32.28
C ARG A 302 -38.72 -26.08 -32.76
N ARG A 303 -38.16 -26.71 -33.81
CA ARG A 303 -36.90 -26.26 -34.44
C ARG A 303 -37.04 -24.86 -35.05
N ALA A 304 -38.18 -24.53 -35.64
CA ALA A 304 -38.42 -23.18 -36.17
C ALA A 304 -38.51 -22.14 -35.04
N ALA A 305 -39.16 -22.47 -33.92
CA ALA A 305 -39.23 -21.61 -32.74
C ALA A 305 -37.84 -21.44 -32.07
N GLU A 306 -37.10 -22.53 -31.87
CA GLU A 306 -35.73 -22.51 -31.35
C GLU A 306 -34.79 -21.69 -32.24
N ALA A 307 -34.95 -21.78 -33.58
CA ALA A 307 -34.17 -20.97 -34.52
C ALA A 307 -34.53 -19.48 -34.46
N ALA A 308 -35.81 -19.14 -34.26
CA ALA A 308 -36.25 -17.76 -34.10
C ALA A 308 -35.73 -17.15 -32.78
N GLU A 309 -35.77 -17.90 -31.68
CA GLU A 309 -35.20 -17.50 -30.39
C GLU A 309 -33.68 -17.32 -30.49
N ALA A 310 -32.98 -18.26 -31.14
CA ALA A 310 -31.54 -18.16 -31.38
C ALA A 310 -31.18 -16.91 -32.21
N ALA A 311 -32.00 -16.56 -33.21
CA ALA A 311 -31.80 -15.34 -34.01
C ALA A 311 -32.02 -14.07 -33.18
N GLU A 312 -33.00 -14.05 -32.27
CA GLU A 312 -33.23 -12.93 -31.36
C GLU A 312 -32.08 -12.75 -30.37
N VAL A 313 -31.57 -13.86 -29.81
CA VAL A 313 -30.41 -13.86 -28.91
C VAL A 313 -29.16 -13.36 -29.65
N ALA A 314 -28.95 -13.80 -30.90
CA ALA A 314 -27.85 -13.31 -31.73
C ALA A 314 -27.95 -11.79 -31.96
N ALA A 315 -29.13 -11.28 -32.36
CA ALA A 315 -29.35 -9.85 -32.55
C ALA A 315 -29.19 -9.04 -31.25
N ALA A 316 -29.60 -9.60 -30.11
CA ALA A 316 -29.37 -8.97 -28.80
C ALA A 316 -27.87 -8.94 -28.43
N SER A 317 -27.13 -10.00 -28.78
CA SER A 317 -25.68 -10.05 -28.55
C SER A 317 -24.92 -9.02 -29.40
N GLU A 318 -25.32 -8.82 -30.65
CA GLU A 318 -24.75 -7.80 -31.53
C GLU A 318 -25.03 -6.38 -31.02
N ARG A 319 -26.25 -6.11 -30.54
CA ARG A 319 -26.58 -4.81 -29.91
C ARG A 319 -25.72 -4.54 -28.67
N ARG A 320 -25.54 -5.53 -27.80
CA ARG A 320 -24.67 -5.41 -26.62
C ARG A 320 -23.21 -5.18 -27.00
N ALA A 321 -22.74 -5.84 -28.06
CA ALA A 321 -21.38 -5.64 -28.57
C ALA A 321 -21.19 -4.22 -29.11
N ALA A 322 -22.18 -3.67 -29.83
CA ALA A 322 -22.17 -2.29 -30.32
C ALA A 322 -22.18 -1.28 -29.17
N GLU A 323 -23.04 -1.46 -28.16
CA GLU A 323 -23.09 -0.62 -26.97
C GLU A 323 -21.77 -0.66 -26.17
N ALA A 324 -21.17 -1.84 -26.04
CA ALA A 324 -19.87 -2.00 -25.38
C ALA A 324 -18.74 -1.30 -26.15
N ALA A 325 -18.76 -1.35 -27.49
CA ALA A 325 -17.80 -0.64 -28.32
C ALA A 325 -17.95 0.89 -28.22
N GLU A 326 -19.18 1.40 -28.18
CA GLU A 326 -19.44 2.83 -27.97
C GLU A 326 -19.00 3.29 -26.57
N ALA A 327 -19.27 2.49 -25.54
CA ALA A 327 -18.82 2.77 -24.18
C ALA A 327 -17.29 2.78 -24.05
N ALA A 328 -16.60 1.86 -24.75
CA ALA A 328 -15.15 1.81 -24.80
C ALA A 328 -14.57 3.07 -25.48
N ALA A 329 -15.10 3.46 -26.64
CA ALA A 329 -14.68 4.68 -27.34
C ALA A 329 -14.92 5.94 -26.49
N ALA A 330 -16.06 6.03 -25.78
CA ALA A 330 -16.34 7.14 -24.88
C ALA A 330 -15.39 7.15 -23.67
N SER A 331 -14.95 5.99 -23.18
CA SER A 331 -13.98 5.91 -22.08
C SER A 331 -12.58 6.36 -22.51
N GLU A 332 -12.17 6.02 -23.73
CA GLU A 332 -10.90 6.45 -24.33
C GLU A 332 -10.88 7.97 -24.53
N GLN A 333 -11.94 8.56 -25.08
CA GLN A 333 -12.06 10.01 -25.22
C GLN A 333 -11.98 10.75 -23.87
N ARG A 334 -12.59 10.20 -22.81
CA ARG A 334 -12.49 10.77 -21.46
C ARG A 334 -11.07 10.67 -20.90
N ALA A 335 -10.35 9.59 -21.18
CA ALA A 335 -8.97 9.42 -20.78
C ALA A 335 -8.05 10.44 -21.49
N GLU A 336 -8.21 10.61 -22.81
CA GLU A 336 -7.47 11.62 -23.58
C GLU A 336 -7.79 13.05 -23.10
N GLU A 337 -9.06 13.36 -22.80
CA GLU A 337 -9.43 14.67 -22.27
C GLU A 337 -8.83 14.90 -20.87
N ALA A 338 -8.82 13.89 -20.01
CA ALA A 338 -8.20 13.96 -18.70
C ALA A 338 -6.68 14.19 -18.80
N GLU A 339 -6.00 13.53 -19.72
CA GLU A 339 -4.57 13.74 -19.99
C GLU A 339 -4.30 15.16 -20.50
N ARG A 340 -5.10 15.65 -21.45
CA ARG A 340 -4.98 17.05 -21.94
C ARG A 340 -5.20 18.06 -20.82
N ARG A 341 -6.15 17.81 -19.92
CA ARG A 341 -6.38 18.67 -18.75
C ARG A 341 -5.22 18.63 -17.76
N ALA A 342 -4.59 17.47 -17.55
CA ALA A 342 -3.41 17.34 -16.69
C ALA A 342 -2.23 18.11 -17.26
N ILE A 343 -1.94 17.96 -18.56
CA ILE A 343 -0.87 18.71 -19.26
C ILE A 343 -1.14 20.22 -19.20
N ALA A 344 -2.39 20.65 -19.41
CA ALA A 344 -2.76 22.07 -19.32
C ALA A 344 -2.60 22.63 -17.90
N ALA A 345 -2.92 21.84 -16.87
CA ALA A 345 -2.75 22.24 -15.48
C ALA A 345 -1.26 22.38 -15.10
N GLU A 346 -0.42 21.43 -15.52
CA GLU A 346 1.03 21.50 -15.31
C GLU A 346 1.65 22.71 -16.01
N ALA A 347 1.23 23.00 -17.26
CA ALA A 347 1.69 24.17 -17.99
C ALA A 347 1.26 25.49 -17.31
N ALA A 348 0.04 25.55 -16.76
CA ALA A 348 -0.43 26.71 -16.02
C ALA A 348 0.34 26.93 -14.70
N GLU A 349 0.65 25.85 -13.97
CA GLU A 349 1.47 25.93 -12.76
C GLU A 349 2.90 26.38 -13.08
N ALA A 350 3.50 25.86 -14.15
CA ALA A 350 4.82 26.27 -14.61
C ALA A 350 4.86 27.76 -15.00
N ALA A 351 3.83 28.26 -15.69
CA ALA A 351 3.69 29.67 -16.04
C ALA A 351 3.58 30.55 -14.78
N ALA A 352 2.73 30.19 -13.83
CA ALA A 352 2.58 30.92 -12.57
C ALA A 352 3.87 30.88 -11.70
N ALA A 353 4.62 29.78 -11.73
CA ALA A 353 5.92 29.69 -11.09
C ALA A 353 6.97 30.59 -11.77
N SER A 354 6.93 30.70 -13.10
CA SER A 354 7.82 31.61 -13.84
C SER A 354 7.51 33.07 -13.54
N GLU A 355 6.24 33.45 -13.45
CA GLU A 355 5.81 34.80 -13.11
C GLU A 355 6.28 35.20 -11.71
N ARG A 356 6.05 34.35 -10.69
CA ARG A 356 6.55 34.58 -9.33
C ARG A 356 8.07 34.76 -9.27
N ARG A 357 8.82 33.97 -10.04
CA ARG A 357 10.29 34.12 -10.12
C ARG A 357 10.71 35.44 -10.76
N ALA A 358 9.96 35.93 -11.74
CA ALA A 358 10.20 37.23 -12.37
C ALA A 358 9.93 38.38 -11.39
N GLU A 359 8.82 38.33 -10.65
CA GLU A 359 8.49 39.30 -9.60
C GLU A 359 9.53 39.32 -8.47
N GLU A 360 9.95 38.15 -7.99
CA GLU A 360 11.01 38.04 -6.98
C GLU A 360 12.36 38.59 -7.48
N ALA A 361 12.69 38.38 -8.75
CA ALA A 361 13.91 38.92 -9.36
C ALA A 361 13.85 40.46 -9.48
N GLU A 362 12.70 41.02 -9.85
CA GLU A 362 12.49 42.47 -9.90
C GLU A 362 12.60 43.09 -8.50
N GLN A 363 12.00 42.47 -7.49
CA GLN A 363 12.09 42.95 -6.11
C GLN A 363 13.55 42.93 -5.60
N ARG A 364 14.30 41.87 -5.87
CA ARG A 364 15.73 41.79 -5.51
C ARG A 364 16.55 42.88 -6.21
N ALA A 365 16.29 43.13 -7.49
CA ALA A 365 16.96 44.20 -8.23
C ALA A 365 16.65 45.59 -7.63
N MET A 366 15.41 45.81 -7.20
CA MET A 366 15.02 47.06 -6.52
C MET A 366 15.71 47.22 -5.17
N GLU A 367 15.81 46.16 -4.36
CA GLU A 367 16.51 46.17 -3.07
C GLU A 367 18.01 46.43 -3.25
N GLU A 368 18.66 45.81 -4.25
CA GLU A 368 20.07 46.04 -4.57
C GLU A 368 20.32 47.48 -5.05
N ALA A 369 19.43 48.04 -5.87
CA ALA A 369 19.50 49.42 -6.29
C ALA A 369 19.37 50.40 -5.10
N GLN A 370 18.46 50.12 -4.16
CA GLN A 370 18.31 50.92 -2.94
C GLN A 370 19.55 50.83 -2.03
N ALA A 371 20.11 49.63 -1.87
CA ALA A 371 21.34 49.42 -1.10
C ALA A 371 22.52 50.20 -1.70
N THR A 372 22.65 50.17 -3.03
CA THR A 372 23.66 50.92 -3.77
C THR A 372 23.49 52.42 -3.58
N ALA A 373 22.28 52.95 -3.78
CA ALA A 373 21.99 54.37 -3.55
C ALA A 373 22.24 54.81 -2.10
N ALA A 374 21.93 53.96 -1.11
CA ALA A 374 22.21 54.22 0.29
C ALA A 374 23.72 54.28 0.58
N SER A 375 24.50 53.39 -0.04
CA SER A 375 25.97 53.39 0.08
C SER A 375 26.60 54.65 -0.51
N GLU A 376 26.11 55.13 -1.66
CA GLU A 376 26.57 56.36 -2.29
C GLU A 376 26.25 57.59 -1.43
N ARG A 377 25.06 57.65 -0.83
CA ARG A 377 24.69 58.72 0.11
C ARG A 377 25.63 58.74 1.32
N ARG A 378 25.96 57.57 1.88
CA ARG A 378 26.92 57.47 2.99
C ARG A 378 28.31 57.93 2.57
N ALA A 379 28.78 57.56 1.38
CA ALA A 379 30.07 58.02 0.85
C ALA A 379 30.12 59.55 0.70
N LYS A 380 29.08 60.16 0.11
CA LYS A 380 28.97 61.62 -0.03
C LYS A 380 28.93 62.34 1.32
N GLU A 381 28.24 61.77 2.31
CA GLU A 381 28.19 62.32 3.67
C GLU A 381 29.55 62.24 4.38
N VAL A 382 30.29 61.14 4.21
CA VAL A 382 31.67 61.01 4.72
C VAL A 382 32.58 62.05 4.07
N GLU A 383 32.48 62.25 2.76
CA GLU A 383 33.24 63.27 2.04
C GLU A 383 32.91 64.69 2.55
N ARG A 384 31.63 65.01 2.75
CA ARG A 384 31.19 66.30 3.31
C ARG A 384 31.80 66.53 4.69
N ARG A 385 31.73 65.55 5.59
CA ARG A 385 32.32 65.65 6.94
C ARG A 385 33.83 65.81 6.90
N ALA A 386 34.51 65.15 5.95
CA ALA A 386 35.94 65.33 5.76
C ALA A 386 36.30 66.75 5.33
N LYS A 387 35.52 67.36 4.41
CA LYS A 387 35.68 68.76 3.99
C LYS A 387 35.44 69.73 5.14
N GLU A 388 34.36 69.54 5.90
CA GLU A 388 34.04 70.36 7.09
C GLU A 388 35.13 70.27 8.15
N ALA A 389 35.65 69.07 8.42
CA ALA A 389 36.76 68.87 9.36
C ALA A 389 38.06 69.53 8.87
N ALA A 390 38.34 69.51 7.56
CA ALA A 390 39.48 70.19 6.97
C ALA A 390 39.34 71.72 7.08
N GLN A 391 38.16 72.26 6.81
CA GLN A 391 37.87 73.69 6.96
C GLN A 391 38.03 74.14 8.42
N ALA A 392 37.44 73.41 9.38
CA ALA A 392 37.58 73.73 10.80
C ALA A 392 39.05 73.71 11.26
N LYS A 393 39.88 72.79 10.73
CA LYS A 393 41.32 72.77 11.01
C LYS A 393 42.04 73.99 10.41
N ALA A 394 41.66 74.42 9.20
CA ALA A 394 42.24 75.60 8.56
C ALA A 394 41.88 76.88 9.35
N GLU A 395 40.62 77.05 9.75
CA GLU A 395 40.16 78.17 10.59
C GLU A 395 40.88 78.19 11.94
N ALA A 396 41.04 77.03 12.60
CA ALA A 396 41.80 76.92 13.84
C ALA A 396 43.30 77.26 13.67
N ALA A 397 43.90 76.93 12.53
CA ALA A 397 45.28 77.30 12.22
C ALA A 397 45.42 78.81 11.96
N GLN A 398 44.47 79.41 11.25
CA GLN A 398 44.42 80.87 11.03
C GLN A 398 44.28 81.62 12.36
N ALA A 399 43.36 81.22 13.23
CA ALA A 399 43.19 81.84 14.54
C ALA A 399 44.47 81.75 15.40
N LYS A 400 45.21 80.65 15.32
CA LYS A 400 46.52 80.51 15.98
C LYS A 400 47.58 81.45 15.40
N ALA A 401 47.59 81.63 14.08
CA ALA A 401 48.51 82.54 13.41
C ALA A 401 48.22 84.01 13.79
N GLU A 402 46.95 84.41 13.79
CA GLU A 402 46.52 85.75 14.24
C GLU A 402 46.88 86.00 15.70
N ALA A 403 46.66 85.02 16.59
CA ALA A 403 47.07 85.12 17.99
C ALA A 403 48.59 85.23 18.18
N ALA A 404 49.37 84.54 17.34
CA ALA A 404 50.82 84.65 17.35
C ALA A 404 51.30 86.02 16.85
N GLN A 405 50.67 86.55 15.80
CA GLN A 405 50.93 87.91 15.30
C GLN A 405 50.63 88.95 16.38
N ALA A 406 49.46 88.89 17.03
CA ALA A 406 49.10 89.82 18.11
C ALA A 406 50.11 89.78 19.28
N LYS A 407 50.63 88.60 19.61
CA LYS A 407 51.72 88.47 20.61
C LYS A 407 53.02 89.11 20.14
N ALA A 408 53.38 88.97 18.87
CA ALA A 408 54.58 89.59 18.30
C ALA A 408 54.46 91.12 18.31
N GLU A 409 53.31 91.66 17.91
CA GLU A 409 53.03 93.10 17.96
C GLU A 409 53.07 93.64 19.39
N ALA A 410 52.51 92.92 20.36
CA ALA A 410 52.58 93.29 21.78
C ALA A 410 54.04 93.30 22.30
N ALA A 411 54.84 92.30 21.93
CA ALA A 411 56.25 92.23 22.30
C ALA A 411 57.07 93.37 21.65
N GLN A 412 56.76 93.73 20.41
CA GLN A 412 57.37 94.88 19.74
C GLN A 412 57.03 96.19 20.46
N ALA A 413 55.77 96.41 20.82
CA ALA A 413 55.35 97.59 21.56
C ALA A 413 56.04 97.68 22.94
N GLU A 414 56.22 96.54 23.63
CA GLU A 414 56.97 96.49 24.89
C GLU A 414 58.46 96.82 24.69
N ALA A 415 59.07 96.34 23.60
CA ALA A 415 60.46 96.66 23.25
C ALA A 415 60.64 98.15 22.93
N GLU A 416 59.73 98.75 22.15
CA GLU A 416 59.71 100.19 21.85
C GLU A 416 59.53 101.03 23.14
N ALA A 417 58.64 100.62 24.03
CA ALA A 417 58.46 101.26 25.33
C ALA A 417 59.72 101.15 26.21
N ALA A 418 60.41 100.02 26.19
CA ALA A 418 61.67 99.83 26.90
C ALA A 418 62.79 100.71 26.31
N GLN A 419 62.87 100.83 24.98
CA GLN A 419 63.80 101.75 24.31
C GLN A 419 63.53 103.20 24.71
N ALA A 420 62.28 103.65 24.65
CA ALA A 420 61.92 105.02 25.06
C ALA A 420 62.29 105.31 26.52
N ARG A 421 62.12 104.34 27.42
CA ARG A 421 62.57 104.44 28.82
C ARG A 421 64.09 104.54 28.93
N ALA A 422 64.83 103.77 28.15
CA ALA A 422 66.29 103.82 28.12
C ALA A 422 66.79 105.18 27.60
N GLU A 423 66.21 105.71 26.54
CA GLU A 423 66.51 107.05 26.01
C GLU A 423 66.19 108.14 27.04
N ALA A 424 65.04 108.06 27.72
CA ALA A 424 64.69 108.99 28.79
C ALA A 424 65.66 108.90 29.98
N ALA A 425 66.12 107.70 30.34
CA ALA A 425 67.13 107.49 31.38
C ALA A 425 68.49 108.08 30.95
N GLN A 426 68.89 107.90 29.69
CA GLN A 426 70.11 108.48 29.14
C GLN A 426 70.04 110.02 29.11
N ALA A 427 68.89 110.59 28.74
CA ALA A 427 68.66 112.03 28.79
C ALA A 427 68.77 112.58 30.23
N LYS A 428 68.18 111.87 31.21
CA LYS A 428 68.34 112.20 32.64
C LYS A 428 69.80 112.09 33.09
N ALA A 429 70.52 111.06 32.65
CA ALA A 429 71.94 110.90 32.99
C ALA A 429 72.79 112.04 32.40
N LYS A 430 72.54 112.44 31.14
CA LYS A 430 73.19 113.61 30.54
C LYS A 430 72.85 114.90 31.28
N ALA A 431 71.59 115.10 31.69
CA ALA A 431 71.19 116.26 32.49
C ALA A 431 71.82 116.26 33.89
N ALA A 432 71.97 115.09 34.50
CA ALA A 432 72.69 114.93 35.77
C ALA A 432 74.18 115.22 35.60
N GLN A 433 74.81 114.73 34.53
CA GLN A 433 76.20 115.04 34.20
C GLN A 433 76.40 116.54 33.98
N ALA A 434 75.54 117.19 33.20
CA ALA A 434 75.60 118.65 33.02
C ALA A 434 75.45 119.42 34.34
N ARG A 435 74.68 118.91 35.30
CA ARG A 435 74.60 119.45 36.66
C ARG A 435 75.89 119.22 37.45
N VAL A 436 76.52 118.07 37.31
CA VAL A 436 77.82 117.79 37.93
C VAL A 436 78.88 118.73 37.36
N ASP A 437 78.94 118.89 36.04
CA ASP A 437 79.88 119.79 35.38
C ASP A 437 79.64 121.25 35.80
N GLU A 438 78.38 121.69 35.95
CA GLU A 438 78.04 123.01 36.48
C GLU A 438 78.42 123.16 37.96
N LEU A 439 78.21 122.13 38.79
CA LEU A 439 78.65 122.14 40.18
C LEU A 439 80.18 122.16 40.30
N GLU A 440 80.89 121.45 39.43
CA GLU A 440 82.36 121.53 39.34
C GLU A 440 82.82 122.93 38.94
N ARG A 441 82.15 123.56 37.98
CA ARG A 441 82.39 124.96 37.60
C ARG A 441 82.18 125.92 38.77
N GLN A 442 81.09 125.74 39.53
CA GLN A 442 80.81 126.50 40.75
C GLN A 442 81.84 126.23 41.85
N LEU A 443 82.37 125.01 41.94
CA LEU A 443 83.37 124.63 42.94
C LEU A 443 84.78 125.15 42.59
N GLU A 444 85.11 125.29 41.30
CA GLU A 444 86.28 126.04 40.85
C GLU A 444 86.13 127.54 41.10
N GLU A 445 84.93 128.10 40.89
CA GLU A 445 84.60 129.49 41.22
C GLU A 445 84.70 129.75 42.74
N PHE A 446 84.34 128.76 43.58
CA PHE A 446 84.47 128.81 45.03
C PHE A 446 85.92 128.65 45.53
N LYS A 447 86.79 127.97 44.78
CA LYS A 447 88.23 127.84 45.10
C LYS A 447 89.04 129.10 44.76
N GLY A 448 88.46 130.06 44.04
CA GLY A 448 89.07 131.34 43.68
C GLY A 448 88.86 132.51 44.66
N GLY A 449 88.11 132.34 45.76
CA GLY A 449 87.64 133.49 46.55
C GLY A 449 87.48 133.25 48.05
N SER A 450 88.56 133.50 48.80
CA SER A 450 88.60 134.21 50.09
C SER A 450 87.66 133.81 51.24
N THR A 451 88.30 133.30 52.31
CA THR A 451 88.14 133.72 53.73
C THR A 451 86.75 133.75 54.41
N ALA A 452 86.71 133.01 55.51
CA ALA A 452 86.10 133.34 56.81
C ALA A 452 84.70 132.80 57.18
N LYS A 453 84.73 132.05 58.30
CA LYS A 453 83.77 131.95 59.42
C LYS A 453 82.32 131.50 59.16
N GLY A 454 82.03 130.30 59.66
CA GLY A 454 81.28 130.15 60.92
C GLY A 454 79.83 129.63 60.84
N GLY A 455 79.50 128.74 61.79
CA GLY A 455 78.14 128.51 62.31
C GLY A 455 77.39 127.31 61.73
N THR A 456 77.36 126.15 62.39
CA THR A 456 76.42 125.70 63.44
C THR A 456 75.01 125.27 62.97
N HIS A 457 74.76 123.97 63.22
CA HIS A 457 73.57 123.39 63.87
C HIS A 457 72.26 123.04 63.09
N THR A 458 71.99 121.73 63.18
CA THR A 458 70.75 121.02 63.59
C THR A 458 69.58 120.76 62.61
N ASN A 459 69.30 119.46 62.53
CA ASN A 459 68.03 118.77 62.80
C ASN A 459 67.00 118.49 61.69
N SER A 460 66.59 117.21 61.74
CA SER A 460 65.22 116.69 61.62
C SER A 460 64.61 116.60 60.23
N VAL A 461 63.63 115.75 59.90
CA VAL A 461 62.99 114.53 60.44
C VAL A 461 61.99 114.13 59.34
N GLY A 462 61.81 112.83 59.11
CA GLY A 462 60.55 112.24 58.59
C GLY A 462 60.21 112.51 57.11
N LYS A 463 59.26 111.83 56.47
CA LYS A 463 58.31 110.79 56.91
C LYS A 463 57.51 110.35 55.65
N HIS A 464 56.97 109.14 55.69
CA HIS A 464 55.82 108.61 54.90
C HIS A 464 56.09 108.29 53.41
N ARG A 465 55.65 107.16 52.85
CA ARG A 465 54.89 106.00 53.34
C ARG A 465 55.16 104.83 52.39
#